data_AF-A0A0N5CRZ3-F1
#
_entry.id   AF-A0A0N5CRZ3-F1
#
_cell.length_a   1.000
_cell.length_b   1.000
_cell.length_c   1.000
_cell.angle_alpha   90.00
_cell.angle_beta   90.00
_cell.angle_gamma   90.00
#
_symmetry.space_group_name_H-M   'P 1'
#
loop_
_entity.id
_entity.type
_entity.pdbx_description
1 polymer ?
#
loop_
_entity_poly.entity_id
_entity_poly.type
_entity_poly.pdbx_seq_one_letter_code
_entity_poly.pdbx_strand_id
1 'polypeptide(L)'
;MASLHTLFVENLLAQKEDVFRDLILVLSKGTSEARIAAANLLFHYWPILNPHILHRKTIQYRVQGGITWTSIPCQNLKCTDKELSVRYCFNPVISIKLGETAPPILLCKKCAEMVEDEKKSETKPICMPMSTSSNLICQNKGCESSNRLALGICFSEDCIRSHQYIPLRLCQECLIALHSMNKKEHMKHCGIESAWGTNLERDIVEAIVKLLKETSANIEGLETEGKRPKWLRQLEGGYTLGREIDKMTDERRALSRFGVWLLAAVCAPVPEARPQLIAYMMSMLFQWFATTALLPNDPIGSELEQLKTDFASDWINLAVSNHYQNFIETLMPNPPEYAQVGGVWDKLSTKKDQMREGLNKLLAIMPYDIITLNTWNRLIPHWMQSICELIKDDDFSEFKILLSKIFEPDLCPLPFNSDQLYQFIIDRLTNGNEMDISNALDWIYTLSMMEISIPFSILLDTFSSCATRLSQMELKENNENDLEEEHVAFHVAMIDIIAHQMALNDVCQQDVDTVAEKIFSTCAIILHKPYSRCKHNCDNPELDEFLDCSACQQSAVVYQTVATLLEKLCPKQELRISVHADE
;
A
#
# COMPACT_ATOMS: atom_id res chain seq x y z
N MET A 1 23.99 21.06 -10.04
CA MET A 1 22.54 21.32 -10.25
C MET A 1 21.79 21.59 -8.94
N ALA A 2 21.95 20.78 -7.90
CA ALA A 2 21.27 20.98 -6.60
C ALA A 2 21.40 22.42 -6.03
N SER A 3 22.59 23.01 -6.05
CA SER A 3 22.82 24.40 -5.61
C SER A 3 22.05 25.46 -6.42
N LEU A 4 21.81 25.23 -7.72
CA LEU A 4 21.03 26.16 -8.55
C LEU A 4 19.54 26.11 -8.21
N HIS A 5 19.00 24.93 -7.91
CA HIS A 5 17.60 24.79 -7.49
C HIS A 5 17.37 25.49 -6.14
N THR A 6 18.30 25.36 -5.19
CA THR A 6 18.24 26.05 -3.91
C THR A 6 18.30 27.57 -4.08
N LEU A 7 19.26 28.07 -4.87
CA LEU A 7 19.38 29.49 -5.18
C LEU A 7 18.05 30.01 -5.74
N PHE A 8 17.49 29.31 -6.73
CA PHE A 8 16.24 29.71 -7.35
C PHE A 8 15.07 29.73 -6.34
N VAL A 9 14.91 28.67 -5.54
CA VAL A 9 13.82 28.59 -4.55
C VAL A 9 13.96 29.63 -3.46
N GLU A 10 15.14 29.90 -2.90
CA GLU A 10 15.30 30.94 -1.88
C GLU A 10 15.04 32.35 -2.43
N ASN A 11 15.40 32.61 -3.68
CA ASN A 11 15.05 33.87 -4.34
C ASN A 11 13.54 34.00 -4.54
N LEU A 12 12.85 32.91 -4.90
CA LEU A 12 11.38 32.90 -4.95
C LEU A 12 10.77 33.08 -3.57
N LEU A 13 11.27 32.42 -2.53
CA LEU A 13 10.78 32.55 -1.15
C LEU A 13 10.90 34.00 -0.65
N ALA A 14 11.92 34.73 -1.08
CA ALA A 14 12.10 36.13 -0.75
C ALA A 14 11.12 37.08 -1.47
N GLN A 15 10.44 36.64 -2.53
CA GLN A 15 9.65 37.50 -3.42
C GLN A 15 8.20 37.05 -3.63
N LYS A 16 7.86 35.79 -3.34
CA LYS A 16 6.55 35.17 -3.56
C LYS A 16 6.11 34.40 -2.31
N GLU A 17 4.83 34.46 -1.98
CA GLU A 17 4.24 33.79 -0.79
C GLU A 17 3.93 32.30 -1.04
N ASP A 18 3.36 31.96 -2.20
CA ASP A 18 2.87 30.60 -2.49
C ASP A 18 3.92 29.64 -3.08
N VAL A 19 5.18 29.73 -2.65
CA VAL A 19 6.24 28.84 -3.16
C VAL A 19 6.02 27.39 -2.75
N PHE A 20 5.37 27.16 -1.59
CA PHE A 20 4.95 25.83 -1.17
C PHE A 20 4.09 25.15 -2.24
N ARG A 21 3.09 25.88 -2.77
CA ARG A 21 2.21 25.40 -3.84
C ARG A 21 3.01 25.04 -5.09
N ASP A 22 3.98 25.88 -5.48
CA ASP A 22 4.79 25.61 -6.67
C ASP A 22 5.57 24.29 -6.52
N LEU A 23 6.14 24.03 -5.35
CA LEU A 23 6.84 22.76 -5.08
C LEU A 23 5.89 21.56 -5.07
N ILE A 24 4.69 21.69 -4.49
CA ILE A 24 3.66 20.63 -4.55
C ILE A 24 3.24 20.35 -6.00
N LEU A 25 3.15 21.39 -6.84
CA LEU A 25 2.86 21.22 -8.27
C LEU A 25 3.99 20.49 -9.00
N VAL A 26 5.27 20.77 -8.67
CA VAL A 26 6.40 20.00 -9.21
C VAL A 26 6.36 18.55 -8.72
N LEU A 27 5.97 18.30 -7.47
CA LEU A 27 5.84 16.94 -6.94
C LEU A 27 4.72 16.14 -7.62
N SER A 28 3.57 16.76 -7.86
CA SER A 28 2.41 16.10 -8.48
C SER A 28 2.55 15.93 -9.99
N LYS A 29 3.15 16.89 -10.70
CA LYS A 29 3.12 16.96 -12.17
C LYS A 29 4.50 16.87 -12.83
N GLY A 30 5.58 16.98 -12.05
CA GLY A 30 6.95 16.96 -12.56
C GLY A 30 7.46 15.55 -12.90
N THR A 31 8.58 15.53 -13.62
CA THR A 31 9.36 14.32 -13.90
C THR A 31 9.97 13.76 -12.61
N SER A 32 10.34 12.48 -12.59
CA SER A 32 10.98 11.86 -11.42
C SER A 32 12.22 12.62 -10.94
N GLU A 33 13.06 13.10 -11.86
CA GLU A 33 14.24 13.92 -11.53
C GLU A 33 13.86 15.25 -10.86
N ALA A 34 12.81 15.92 -11.34
CA ALA A 34 12.31 17.14 -10.74
C ALA A 34 11.73 16.89 -9.34
N ARG A 35 11.06 15.73 -9.12
CA ARG A 35 10.54 15.34 -7.81
C ARG A 35 11.64 15.14 -6.78
N ILE A 36 12.80 14.58 -7.16
CA ILE A 36 13.95 14.44 -6.26
C ILE A 36 14.36 15.81 -5.69
N ALA A 37 14.55 16.80 -6.57
CA ALA A 37 14.92 18.14 -6.13
C ALA A 37 13.80 18.79 -5.30
N ALA A 38 12.54 18.72 -5.77
CA ALA A 38 11.41 19.36 -5.12
C ALA A 38 11.11 18.79 -3.73
N ALA A 39 11.18 17.46 -3.54
CA ALA A 39 10.94 16.83 -2.24
C ALA A 39 11.99 17.26 -1.22
N ASN A 40 13.26 17.23 -1.60
CA ASN A 40 14.35 17.67 -0.75
C ASN A 40 14.22 19.16 -0.35
N LEU A 41 13.87 20.02 -1.30
CA LEU A 41 13.67 21.46 -1.04
C LEU A 41 12.43 21.71 -0.17
N LEU A 42 11.31 21.04 -0.45
CA LEU A 42 10.07 21.18 0.32
C LEU A 42 10.34 20.87 1.80
N PHE A 43 10.96 19.73 2.09
CA PHE A 43 11.22 19.31 3.47
C PHE A 43 12.35 20.10 4.14
N HIS A 44 13.23 20.75 3.37
CA HIS A 44 14.25 21.65 3.93
C HIS A 44 13.64 22.95 4.48
N TYR A 45 12.67 23.55 3.77
CA TYR A 45 12.05 24.82 4.15
C TYR A 45 10.77 24.65 4.97
N TRP A 46 10.02 23.57 4.74
CA TRP A 46 8.79 23.22 5.47
C TRP A 46 8.97 21.87 6.17
N PRO A 47 9.68 21.84 7.32
CA PRO A 47 9.80 20.61 8.08
C PRO A 47 8.43 20.10 8.52
N ILE A 48 8.25 18.79 8.49
CA ILE A 48 7.00 18.15 8.86
C ILE A 48 6.82 18.09 10.37
N LEU A 49 5.63 18.49 10.81
CA LEU A 49 5.25 18.61 12.20
C LEU A 49 3.90 17.95 12.39
N ASN A 50 3.91 16.71 12.90
CA ASN A 50 2.66 16.00 13.15
C ASN A 50 2.41 15.86 14.66
N PRO A 51 1.63 16.76 15.30
CA PRO A 51 1.35 16.70 16.74
C PRO A 51 0.67 15.41 17.19
N HIS A 52 0.00 14.68 16.29
CA HIS A 52 -0.75 13.46 16.61
C HIS A 52 0.08 12.17 16.53
N ILE A 53 1.19 12.18 15.77
CA ILE A 53 2.12 11.03 15.63
C ILE A 53 3.44 11.26 16.40
N LEU A 54 3.61 12.47 16.95
CA LEU A 54 4.83 12.98 17.59
C LEU A 54 5.29 12.25 18.88
N HIS A 55 4.54 11.29 19.42
CA HIS A 55 5.05 10.46 20.52
C HIS A 55 6.07 9.40 20.05
N ARG A 56 6.29 9.23 18.74
CA ARG A 56 7.34 8.35 18.21
C ARG A 56 8.19 9.06 17.14
N LYS A 57 9.30 9.65 17.60
CA LYS A 57 10.48 10.11 16.83
C LYS A 57 10.29 11.35 15.93
N THR A 58 11.16 12.33 16.11
CA THR A 58 11.36 13.44 15.17
C THR A 58 11.93 12.93 13.85
N ILE A 59 11.34 13.32 12.72
CA ILE A 59 11.89 13.04 11.39
C ILE A 59 13.25 13.75 11.25
N GLN A 60 14.35 12.98 11.24
CA GLN A 60 15.68 13.52 11.03
C GLN A 60 16.00 13.55 9.54
N TYR A 61 15.81 14.71 8.92
CA TYR A 61 16.19 14.93 7.53
C TYR A 61 17.64 15.44 7.44
N ARG A 62 18.51 14.69 6.75
CA ARG A 62 19.83 15.20 6.33
C ARG A 62 19.75 15.66 4.89
N VAL A 63 19.80 16.97 4.71
CA VAL A 63 20.01 17.61 3.42
C VAL A 63 21.38 17.18 2.91
N GLN A 64 21.48 16.56 1.73
CA GLN A 64 22.78 16.21 1.14
C GLN A 64 23.64 17.49 0.99
N GLY A 65 24.93 17.40 1.33
CA GLY A 65 25.87 18.53 1.47
C GLY A 65 26.19 19.35 0.21
N GLY A 66 25.42 19.20 -0.88
CA GLY A 66 25.55 19.97 -2.13
C GLY A 66 24.39 20.94 -2.40
N ILE A 67 23.50 21.16 -1.43
CA ILE A 67 22.28 21.97 -1.60
C ILE A 67 22.51 23.45 -1.27
N THR A 68 23.44 23.82 -0.38
CA THR A 68 23.73 25.24 -0.11
C THR A 68 24.42 25.89 -1.30
N TRP A 69 23.85 26.98 -1.82
CA TRP A 69 24.52 27.81 -2.80
C TRP A 69 25.45 28.80 -2.10
N THR A 70 26.53 29.19 -2.78
CA THR A 70 27.45 30.23 -2.30
C THR A 70 27.27 31.48 -3.14
N SER A 71 27.33 32.65 -2.51
CA SER A 71 27.26 33.91 -3.24
C SER A 71 28.39 34.03 -4.28
N ILE A 72 28.10 34.73 -5.37
CA ILE A 72 29.07 34.93 -6.44
C ILE A 72 30.14 35.93 -5.95
N PRO A 73 31.43 35.72 -6.26
CA PRO A 73 32.49 36.70 -5.97
C PRO A 73 32.16 38.09 -6.54
N CYS A 74 32.70 39.14 -5.91
CA CYS A 74 32.49 40.52 -6.34
C CYS A 74 32.77 40.69 -7.85
N GLN A 75 31.80 41.23 -8.57
CA GLN A 75 31.87 41.44 -10.02
C GLN A 75 32.58 42.74 -10.42
N ASN A 76 32.99 43.57 -9.46
CA ASN A 76 33.82 44.72 -9.76
C ASN A 76 35.21 44.27 -10.22
N LEU A 77 35.57 44.57 -11.47
CA LEU A 77 36.85 44.18 -12.08
C LEU A 77 38.06 44.77 -11.35
N LYS A 78 37.88 45.88 -10.61
CA LYS A 78 38.92 46.54 -9.81
C LYS A 78 38.97 46.05 -8.36
N CYS A 79 38.15 45.08 -7.97
CA CYS A 79 38.19 44.51 -6.62
C CYS A 79 39.42 43.61 -6.46
N THR A 80 40.32 43.97 -5.55
CA THR A 80 41.55 43.20 -5.26
C THR A 80 41.25 41.87 -4.56
N ASP A 81 40.34 41.90 -3.61
CA ASP A 81 40.10 40.77 -2.69
C ASP A 81 39.13 39.74 -3.27
N LYS A 82 38.31 40.16 -4.26
CA LYS A 82 37.21 39.38 -4.85
C LYS A 82 36.37 38.63 -3.81
N GLU A 83 36.12 39.28 -2.67
CA GLU A 83 35.27 38.76 -1.59
C GLU A 83 33.86 38.43 -2.11
N LEU A 84 33.15 37.55 -1.40
CA LEU A 84 31.79 37.16 -1.73
C LEU A 84 30.85 38.37 -1.75
N SER A 85 29.98 38.42 -2.76
CA SER A 85 29.02 39.51 -2.90
C SER A 85 27.98 39.44 -1.80
N VAL A 86 27.66 40.60 -1.22
CA VAL A 86 26.63 40.75 -0.18
C VAL A 86 25.60 41.81 -0.54
N ARG A 87 25.84 42.58 -1.61
CA ARG A 87 24.96 43.63 -2.11
C ARG A 87 24.87 43.59 -3.63
N TYR A 88 23.79 44.09 -4.18
CA TYR A 88 23.58 44.21 -5.62
C TYR A 88 23.10 45.61 -6.01
N CYS A 89 23.36 46.00 -7.26
CA CYS A 89 22.91 47.28 -7.82
C CYS A 89 22.31 47.08 -9.21
N PHE A 90 21.10 47.61 -9.43
CA PHE A 90 20.41 47.54 -10.73
C PHE A 90 20.75 48.70 -11.67
N ASN A 91 21.60 49.65 -11.25
CA ASN A 91 21.95 50.80 -12.09
C ASN A 91 22.84 50.35 -13.28
N PRO A 92 22.35 50.43 -14.54
CA PRO A 92 23.08 49.96 -15.72
C PRO A 92 24.40 50.70 -15.92
N VAL A 93 24.48 51.97 -15.54
CA VAL A 93 25.71 52.76 -15.64
C VAL A 93 26.78 52.21 -14.71
N ILE A 94 26.40 51.74 -13.53
CA ILE A 94 27.33 51.16 -12.56
C ILE A 94 27.77 49.77 -13.02
N SER A 95 26.84 48.93 -13.47
CA SER A 95 27.14 47.57 -13.95
C SER A 95 28.13 47.58 -15.11
N ILE A 96 27.94 48.46 -16.10
CA ILE A 96 28.86 48.61 -17.23
C ILE A 96 30.22 49.14 -16.77
N LYS A 97 30.24 50.21 -15.95
CA LYS A 97 31.50 50.88 -15.55
C LYS A 97 32.38 50.04 -14.62
N LEU A 98 31.80 49.16 -13.80
CA LEU A 98 32.55 48.39 -12.80
C LEU A 98 32.75 46.93 -13.19
N GLY A 99 31.78 46.31 -13.84
CA GLY A 99 31.77 44.87 -14.07
C GLY A 99 31.67 44.44 -15.53
N GLU A 100 31.40 45.35 -16.47
CA GLU A 100 31.08 45.03 -17.87
C GLU A 100 29.96 43.97 -17.99
N THR A 101 29.03 43.98 -17.03
CA THR A 101 27.91 43.03 -16.92
C THR A 101 26.56 43.74 -17.11
N ALA A 102 25.54 42.98 -17.50
CA ALA A 102 24.17 43.43 -17.40
C ALA A 102 23.74 43.57 -15.92
N PRO A 103 22.84 44.50 -15.58
CA PRO A 103 22.26 44.57 -14.24
C PRO A 103 21.56 43.27 -13.81
N PRO A 104 21.58 42.93 -12.52
CA PRO A 104 22.26 43.63 -11.45
C PRO A 104 23.76 43.28 -11.37
N ILE A 105 24.60 44.25 -10.99
CA ILE A 105 25.99 43.96 -10.59
C ILE A 105 26.04 43.55 -9.12
N LEU A 106 26.71 42.44 -8.82
CA LEU A 106 26.92 41.88 -7.49
C LEU A 106 28.25 42.37 -6.91
N LEU A 107 28.21 42.91 -5.69
CA LEU A 107 29.33 43.61 -5.06
C LEU A 107 29.58 43.06 -3.65
N CYS A 108 30.86 42.94 -3.28
CA CYS A 108 31.25 42.76 -1.88
C CYS A 108 30.96 44.03 -1.07
N LYS A 109 31.01 43.93 0.26
CA LYS A 109 30.67 45.03 1.17
C LYS A 109 31.44 46.31 0.85
N LYS A 110 32.77 46.22 0.72
CA LYS A 110 33.66 47.36 0.44
C LYS A 110 33.33 48.04 -0.90
N CYS A 111 33.10 47.25 -1.95
CA CYS A 111 32.79 47.79 -3.28
C CYS A 111 31.38 48.40 -3.34
N ALA A 112 30.44 47.89 -2.55
CA ALA A 112 29.11 48.46 -2.45
C ALA A 112 29.12 49.81 -1.71
N GLU A 113 29.85 49.91 -0.59
CA GLU A 113 30.05 51.17 0.15
C GLU A 113 30.66 52.25 -0.76
N MET A 114 31.69 51.91 -1.56
CA MET A 114 32.27 52.81 -2.58
C MET A 114 31.22 53.28 -3.62
N VAL A 115 30.30 52.41 -4.05
CA VAL A 115 29.26 52.79 -5.01
C VAL A 115 28.22 53.73 -4.39
N GLU A 116 27.88 53.51 -3.13
CA GLU A 116 26.94 54.36 -2.38
C GLU A 116 27.56 55.74 -2.10
N ASP A 117 28.82 55.77 -1.63
CA ASP A 117 29.51 56.99 -1.21
C ASP A 117 29.99 57.83 -2.41
N GLU A 118 30.71 57.23 -3.36
CA GLU A 118 31.35 57.98 -4.46
C GLU A 118 30.40 58.18 -5.64
N LYS A 119 29.59 57.15 -5.96
CA LYS A 119 28.76 57.12 -7.18
C LYS A 119 27.29 57.39 -6.91
N LYS A 120 26.91 57.68 -5.65
CA LYS A 120 25.56 58.05 -5.20
C LYS A 120 24.47 57.14 -5.77
N SER A 121 24.76 55.86 -5.91
CA SER A 121 23.82 54.86 -6.44
C SER A 121 23.40 53.92 -5.33
N GLU A 122 22.09 53.70 -5.18
CA GLU A 122 21.55 52.79 -4.18
C GLU A 122 21.99 51.35 -4.47
N THR A 123 22.50 50.66 -3.45
CA THR A 123 22.70 49.22 -3.50
C THR A 123 21.78 48.54 -2.49
N LYS A 124 21.43 47.29 -2.74
CA LYS A 124 20.50 46.52 -1.90
C LYS A 124 21.18 45.26 -1.37
N PRO A 125 20.87 44.82 -0.14
CA PRO A 125 21.44 43.59 0.42
C PRO A 125 20.97 42.36 -0.36
N ILE A 126 21.86 41.38 -0.52
CA ILE A 126 21.53 40.04 -1.02
C ILE A 126 20.95 39.24 0.14
N CYS A 127 19.84 38.53 -0.08
CA CYS A 127 19.36 37.51 0.85
C CYS A 127 20.34 36.34 0.84
N MET A 128 20.99 36.09 1.97
CA MET A 128 22.09 35.14 2.09
C MET A 128 21.57 33.71 2.25
N PRO A 129 22.30 32.69 1.76
CA PRO A 129 21.85 31.31 1.76
C PRO A 129 21.57 30.79 3.18
N MET A 130 20.51 29.97 3.31
CA MET A 130 20.27 29.27 4.57
C MET A 130 21.28 28.14 4.79
N SER A 131 21.65 27.91 6.05
CA SER A 131 22.51 26.79 6.42
C SER A 131 21.78 25.46 6.24
N THR A 132 22.49 24.45 5.75
CA THR A 132 22.02 23.06 5.65
C THR A 132 22.04 22.30 6.97
N SER A 133 22.59 22.88 8.03
CA SER A 133 22.52 22.31 9.37
C SER A 133 21.06 22.17 9.81
N SER A 134 20.67 20.94 10.13
CA SER A 134 19.29 20.47 10.38
C SER A 134 18.67 20.98 11.69
N ASN A 135 19.08 22.15 12.18
CA ASN A 135 18.55 22.71 13.40
C ASN A 135 17.21 23.38 13.08
N LEU A 136 16.13 22.59 13.18
CA LEU A 136 14.74 23.05 13.09
C LEU A 136 14.32 23.83 14.34
N ILE A 137 15.20 24.67 14.86
CA ILE A 137 15.02 25.41 16.11
C ILE A 137 14.90 26.90 15.77
N CYS A 138 14.10 27.61 16.56
CA CYS A 138 13.92 29.04 16.47
C CYS A 138 15.26 29.77 16.62
N GLN A 139 15.55 30.64 15.65
CA GLN A 139 16.77 31.44 15.57
C GLN A 139 16.60 32.85 16.16
N ASN A 140 15.43 33.16 16.72
CA ASN A 140 15.22 34.41 17.42
C ASN A 140 16.05 34.42 18.72
N LYS A 141 16.98 35.38 18.84
CA LYS A 141 17.91 35.49 19.98
C LYS A 141 17.20 35.67 21.33
N GLY A 142 15.99 36.25 21.34
CA GLY A 142 15.16 36.45 22.53
C GLY A 142 14.03 35.42 22.69
N CYS A 143 14.15 34.21 22.12
CA CYS A 143 13.09 33.22 22.19
C CYS A 143 12.94 32.64 23.62
N GLU A 144 11.81 32.94 24.26
CA GLU A 144 11.42 32.41 25.58
C GLU A 144 10.44 31.24 25.50
N SER A 145 10.06 30.82 24.28
CA SER A 145 9.09 29.73 24.08
C SER A 145 9.60 28.41 24.66
N SER A 146 8.68 27.68 25.30
CA SER A 146 8.91 26.32 25.79
C SER A 146 9.09 25.33 24.64
N ASN A 147 8.44 25.57 23.49
CA ASN A 147 8.60 24.81 22.26
C ASN A 147 9.35 25.63 21.21
N ARG A 148 10.67 25.46 21.16
CA ARG A 148 11.55 26.21 20.24
C ARG A 148 11.56 25.66 18.81
N LEU A 149 10.69 24.72 18.46
CA LEU A 149 10.63 24.16 17.11
C LEU A 149 10.23 25.24 16.09
N ALA A 150 11.01 25.40 15.03
CA ALA A 150 10.75 26.37 13.98
C ALA A 150 9.60 25.91 13.08
N LEU A 151 8.54 26.71 13.00
CA LEU A 151 7.33 26.45 12.19
C LEU A 151 7.28 27.27 10.90
N GLY A 152 8.02 28.38 10.87
CA GLY A 152 8.04 29.27 9.72
C GLY A 152 9.37 29.95 9.50
N ILE A 153 9.53 30.52 8.32
CA ILE A 153 10.73 31.22 7.89
C ILE A 153 10.32 32.61 7.41
N CYS A 154 10.98 33.64 7.93
CA CYS A 154 10.80 35.01 7.46
C CYS A 154 11.96 35.46 6.57
N PHE A 155 11.63 36.01 5.41
CA PHE A 155 12.55 36.58 4.42
C PHE A 155 12.51 38.11 4.37
N SER A 156 11.64 38.75 5.16
CA SER A 156 11.54 40.22 5.21
C SER A 156 12.85 40.85 5.70
N GLU A 157 13.32 41.88 5.01
CA GLU A 157 14.56 42.60 5.32
C GLU A 157 14.60 43.05 6.79
N ASP A 158 13.46 43.51 7.33
CA ASP A 158 13.35 43.99 8.70
C ASP A 158 13.63 42.90 9.74
N CYS A 159 13.30 41.63 9.45
CA CYS A 159 13.62 40.50 10.33
C CYS A 159 15.06 40.01 10.13
N ILE A 160 15.52 39.91 8.88
CA ILE A 160 16.80 39.25 8.56
C ILE A 160 18.02 40.17 8.70
N ARG A 161 17.84 41.50 8.74
CA ARG A 161 18.95 42.48 8.87
C ARG A 161 19.85 42.21 10.07
N SER A 162 19.25 41.87 11.21
CA SER A 162 19.98 41.53 12.46
C SER A 162 20.66 40.15 12.43
N HIS A 163 20.34 39.34 11.41
CA HIS A 163 20.81 37.99 11.18
C HIS A 163 21.66 37.88 9.90
N GLN A 164 22.43 38.93 9.60
CA GLN A 164 23.33 38.97 8.43
C GLN A 164 22.61 38.72 7.09
N TYR A 165 21.33 39.10 7.00
CA TYR A 165 20.47 38.87 5.85
C TYR A 165 20.27 37.39 5.49
N ILE A 166 20.49 36.48 6.44
CA ILE A 166 20.08 35.07 6.32
C ILE A 166 18.61 34.95 6.76
N PRO A 167 17.74 34.25 6.02
CA PRO A 167 16.35 34.01 6.41
C PRO A 167 16.21 33.44 7.81
N LEU A 168 15.21 33.93 8.56
CA LEU A 168 15.09 33.65 9.99
C LEU A 168 14.06 32.56 10.26
N ARG A 169 14.49 31.43 10.83
CA ARG A 169 13.61 30.36 11.33
C ARG A 169 12.97 30.75 12.66
N LEU A 170 11.65 30.66 12.76
CA LEU A 170 10.86 31.14 13.91
C LEU A 170 9.92 30.04 14.42
N CYS A 171 9.82 29.86 15.75
CA CYS A 171 8.74 29.08 16.35
C CYS A 171 7.40 29.84 16.28
N GLN A 172 6.30 29.16 16.58
CA GLN A 172 4.95 29.74 16.50
C GLN A 172 4.85 31.07 17.25
N GLU A 173 5.27 31.10 18.51
CA GLU A 173 5.15 32.28 19.37
C GLU A 173 5.96 33.46 18.82
N CYS A 174 7.21 33.22 18.41
CA CYS A 174 8.05 34.27 17.83
C CYS A 174 7.52 34.74 16.48
N LEU A 175 6.96 33.84 15.67
CA LEU A 175 6.36 34.18 14.39
C LEU A 175 5.14 35.08 14.59
N ILE A 176 4.26 34.76 15.54
CA ILE A 176 3.09 35.60 15.86
C ILE A 176 3.53 36.93 16.45
N ALA A 177 4.44 36.93 17.43
CA ALA A 177 4.89 38.14 18.11
C ALA A 177 5.54 39.15 17.15
N LEU A 178 6.42 38.69 16.25
CA LEU A 178 7.11 39.56 15.29
C LEU A 178 6.20 40.08 14.17
N HIS A 179 5.13 39.36 13.83
CA HIS A 179 4.29 39.68 12.67
C HIS A 179 2.90 40.24 13.02
N SER A 180 2.45 40.15 14.28
CA SER A 180 1.21 40.79 14.75
C SER A 180 1.38 42.31 14.97
N MET A 181 2.60 42.75 15.29
CA MET A 181 2.91 44.14 15.63
C MET A 181 3.30 45.02 14.43
N ASN A 182 3.61 44.41 13.28
CA ASN A 182 4.10 45.13 12.10
C ASN A 182 2.95 45.51 11.14
N LYS A 183 2.93 46.77 10.69
CA LYS A 183 1.96 47.27 9.70
C LYS A 183 2.29 46.89 8.25
N LYS A 184 3.52 46.43 7.98
CA LYS A 184 3.95 45.95 6.66
C LYS A 184 3.86 44.43 6.62
N GLU A 185 3.29 43.89 5.55
CA GLU A 185 3.28 42.45 5.31
C GLU A 185 4.71 41.95 5.08
N HIS A 186 5.11 40.96 5.87
CA HIS A 186 6.41 40.32 5.76
C HIS A 186 6.31 39.10 4.86
N MET A 187 7.30 38.93 3.97
CA MET A 187 7.48 37.67 3.23
C MET A 187 7.82 36.56 4.22
N LYS A 188 6.84 35.72 4.51
CA LYS A 188 6.93 34.61 5.47
C LYS A 188 6.33 33.35 4.89
N HIS A 189 6.94 32.22 5.24
CA HIS A 189 6.53 30.90 4.78
C HIS A 189 6.26 30.02 5.97
N CYS A 190 5.07 29.42 6.01
CA CYS A 190 4.63 28.50 7.06
C CYS A 190 4.14 27.20 6.42
N GLY A 191 4.22 26.09 7.16
CA GLY A 191 3.62 24.82 6.74
C GLY A 191 2.10 24.92 6.71
N ILE A 192 1.47 24.07 5.91
CA ILE A 192 0.04 23.85 5.97
C ILE A 192 -0.27 22.84 7.09
N GLU A 193 -1.33 23.08 7.87
CA GLU A 193 -1.74 22.16 8.95
C GLU A 193 -2.55 20.98 8.40
N SER A 194 -3.38 21.23 7.39
CA SER A 194 -4.23 20.23 6.75
C SER A 194 -4.42 20.54 5.28
N ALA A 195 -4.34 19.53 4.44
CA ALA A 195 -4.65 19.61 3.02
C ALA A 195 -6.16 19.75 2.78
N TRP A 196 -7.00 19.24 3.68
CA TRP A 196 -8.44 19.18 3.52
C TRP A 196 -9.08 20.57 3.52
N GLY A 197 -9.99 20.81 2.58
CA GLY A 197 -10.69 22.09 2.45
C GLY A 197 -9.85 23.19 1.80
N THR A 198 -8.63 22.87 1.35
CA THR A 198 -7.76 23.82 0.64
C THR A 198 -7.83 23.63 -0.87
N ASN A 199 -7.46 24.66 -1.61
CA ASN A 199 -7.33 24.59 -3.07
C ASN A 199 -6.18 23.67 -3.53
N LEU A 200 -5.29 23.26 -2.63
CA LEU A 200 -4.16 22.37 -2.91
C LEU A 200 -4.47 20.90 -2.65
N GLU A 201 -5.64 20.58 -2.11
CA GLU A 201 -5.96 19.24 -1.63
C GLU A 201 -5.68 18.14 -2.66
N ARG A 202 -6.12 18.34 -3.92
CA ARG A 202 -5.87 17.36 -5.00
C ARG A 202 -4.40 17.28 -5.39
N ASP A 203 -3.71 18.42 -5.48
CA ASP A 203 -2.31 18.46 -5.89
C ASP A 203 -1.40 17.83 -4.79
N ILE A 204 -1.74 17.99 -3.50
CA ILE A 204 -1.04 17.33 -2.39
C ILE A 204 -1.26 15.82 -2.43
N VAL A 205 -2.50 15.36 -2.61
CA VAL A 205 -2.82 13.93 -2.74
C VAL A 205 -2.07 13.31 -3.91
N GLU A 206 -2.07 13.97 -5.08
CA GLU A 206 -1.33 13.50 -6.25
C GLU A 206 0.20 13.47 -6.00
N ALA A 207 0.74 14.49 -5.33
CA ALA A 207 2.16 14.51 -4.94
C ALA A 207 2.52 13.32 -4.04
N ILE A 208 1.70 13.00 -3.05
CA ILE A 208 1.87 11.82 -2.18
C ILE A 208 1.90 10.54 -3.03
N VAL A 209 0.89 10.35 -3.88
CA VAL A 209 0.78 9.18 -4.74
C VAL A 209 1.99 9.04 -5.66
N LYS A 210 2.42 10.12 -6.32
CA LYS A 210 3.60 10.11 -7.18
C LYS A 210 4.89 9.82 -6.44
N LEU A 211 5.04 10.28 -5.20
CA LEU A 211 6.20 9.96 -4.36
C LEU A 211 6.22 8.49 -3.94
N LEU A 212 5.07 7.93 -3.58
CA LEU A 212 4.94 6.50 -3.26
C LEU A 212 5.23 5.62 -4.48
N LYS A 213 4.85 6.05 -5.69
CA LYS A 213 5.13 5.32 -6.94
C LYS A 213 6.62 5.25 -7.30
N GLU A 214 7.48 6.13 -6.79
CA GLU A 214 8.91 6.10 -7.13
C GLU A 214 9.62 4.82 -6.65
N THR A 215 9.05 4.08 -5.69
CA THR A 215 9.59 2.76 -5.31
C THR A 215 9.32 1.66 -6.31
N SER A 216 8.23 1.72 -7.09
CA SER A 216 7.86 0.64 -8.03
C SER A 216 8.60 0.74 -9.36
N ALA A 217 8.93 1.96 -9.81
CA ALA A 217 9.61 2.21 -11.08
C ALA A 217 10.96 1.47 -11.24
N ASN A 218 11.65 1.16 -10.14
CA ASN A 218 12.92 0.44 -10.17
C ASN A 218 12.75 -1.09 -10.24
N ILE A 219 11.64 -1.62 -9.75
CA ILE A 219 11.34 -3.06 -9.82
C ILE A 219 10.92 -3.43 -11.25
N GLU A 220 10.17 -2.55 -11.91
CA GLU A 220 9.69 -2.74 -13.28
C GLU A 220 10.83 -2.72 -14.32
N GLY A 221 11.89 -1.94 -14.10
CA GLY A 221 13.11 -1.98 -14.93
C GLY A 221 13.92 -3.27 -14.80
N LEU A 222 13.70 -4.06 -13.74
CA LEU A 222 14.32 -5.37 -13.54
C LEU A 222 13.53 -6.51 -14.20
N GLU A 223 12.22 -6.37 -14.39
CA GLU A 223 11.37 -7.40 -15.02
C GLU A 223 11.61 -7.50 -16.53
N THR A 224 12.02 -6.41 -17.19
CA THR A 224 12.45 -6.41 -18.60
C THR A 224 13.81 -7.08 -18.80
N GLU A 225 14.63 -7.25 -17.76
CA GLU A 225 15.87 -8.04 -17.78
C GLU A 225 15.67 -9.46 -17.25
N GLY A 226 14.79 -10.20 -17.92
CA GLY A 226 14.88 -11.66 -18.02
C GLY A 226 14.47 -12.48 -16.77
N LYS A 227 13.57 -13.43 -17.03
CA LYS A 227 13.18 -14.58 -16.20
C LYS A 227 14.40 -15.37 -15.66
N ARG A 228 15.08 -14.87 -14.61
CA ARG A 228 16.12 -15.63 -13.90
C ARG A 228 15.75 -15.74 -12.41
N PRO A 229 15.61 -16.97 -11.88
CA PRO A 229 15.27 -17.20 -10.48
C PRO A 229 16.26 -16.57 -9.49
N LYS A 230 15.74 -16.04 -8.38
CA LYS A 230 16.51 -15.37 -7.29
C LYS A 230 17.67 -16.23 -6.74
N TRP A 231 17.50 -17.55 -6.66
CA TRP A 231 18.51 -18.47 -6.12
C TRP A 231 19.75 -18.61 -7.03
N LEU A 232 19.57 -18.50 -8.36
CA LEU A 232 20.66 -18.57 -9.32
C LEU A 232 21.57 -17.33 -9.25
N ARG A 233 21.00 -16.16 -8.91
CA ARG A 233 21.76 -14.92 -8.67
C ARG A 233 22.56 -14.96 -7.35
N GLN A 234 22.08 -15.70 -6.35
CA GLN A 234 22.77 -15.83 -5.06
C GLN A 234 23.99 -16.77 -5.11
N LEU A 235 23.98 -17.79 -5.98
CA LEU A 235 25.09 -18.74 -6.11
C LEU A 235 26.28 -18.19 -6.91
N GLU A 236 26.05 -17.25 -7.84
CA GLU A 236 27.11 -16.55 -8.59
C GLU A 236 27.66 -15.31 -7.83
N GLY A 237 27.01 -14.91 -6.73
CA GLY A 237 27.40 -13.79 -5.87
C GLY A 237 28.66 -14.03 -5.02
N GLY A 238 29.24 -15.23 -5.08
CA GLY A 238 30.60 -15.46 -4.61
C GLY A 238 31.58 -14.91 -5.65
N TYR A 239 32.29 -13.82 -5.33
CA TYR A 239 33.41 -13.21 -6.09
C TYR A 239 33.14 -12.02 -7.01
N THR A 240 32.13 -11.18 -6.78
CA THR A 240 32.17 -9.79 -7.32
C THR A 240 31.86 -8.74 -6.26
N LEU A 241 32.89 -8.48 -5.44
CA LEU A 241 32.99 -7.28 -4.61
C LEU A 241 33.08 -6.06 -5.55
N GLY A 242 32.04 -5.22 -5.56
CA GLY A 242 32.07 -3.91 -6.21
C GLY A 242 31.31 -3.83 -7.55
N ARG A 243 29.99 -3.66 -7.49
CA ARG A 243 29.29 -2.84 -8.48
C ARG A 243 28.87 -1.55 -7.80
N GLU A 244 29.26 -0.43 -8.41
CA GLU A 244 28.84 0.91 -8.01
C GLU A 244 27.32 0.93 -7.85
N ILE A 245 26.88 1.24 -6.63
CA ILE A 245 25.47 1.47 -6.30
C ILE A 245 25.01 2.63 -7.18
N ASP A 246 23.99 2.42 -8.02
CA ASP A 246 23.42 3.49 -8.82
C ASP A 246 22.72 4.48 -7.86
N LYS A 247 23.43 5.56 -7.52
CA LYS A 247 22.96 6.60 -6.60
C LYS A 247 21.60 7.16 -6.99
N MET A 248 21.25 7.18 -8.29
CA MET A 248 19.95 7.65 -8.75
C MET A 248 18.83 6.67 -8.39
N THR A 249 19.10 5.37 -8.37
CA THR A 249 18.12 4.36 -7.96
C THR A 249 17.85 4.39 -6.46
N ASP A 250 18.88 4.62 -5.65
CA ASP A 250 18.76 4.81 -4.20
C ASP A 250 17.97 6.06 -3.85
N GLU A 251 18.27 7.17 -4.51
CA GLU A 251 17.54 8.44 -4.30
C GLU A 251 16.06 8.31 -4.66
N ARG A 252 15.72 7.59 -5.74
CA ARG A 252 14.32 7.33 -6.12
C ARG A 252 13.58 6.46 -5.11
N ARG A 253 14.17 5.34 -4.67
CA ARG A 253 13.55 4.47 -3.65
C ARG A 253 13.28 5.24 -2.35
N ALA A 254 14.26 6.06 -1.94
CA ALA A 254 14.14 6.89 -0.76
C ALA A 254 13.09 8.01 -0.88
N LEU A 255 12.58 8.36 -2.07
CA LEU A 255 11.56 9.41 -2.20
C LEU A 255 10.23 9.06 -1.55
N SER A 256 9.87 7.78 -1.51
CA SER A 256 8.58 7.36 -0.96
C SER A 256 8.41 7.74 0.52
N ARG A 257 9.51 7.90 1.28
CA ARG A 257 9.47 8.41 2.65
C ARG A 257 8.83 9.79 2.75
N PHE A 258 9.10 10.66 1.77
CA PHE A 258 8.48 11.99 1.71
C PHE A 258 6.99 11.90 1.44
N GLY A 259 6.56 10.92 0.65
CA GLY A 259 5.15 10.60 0.43
C GLY A 259 4.46 10.18 1.74
N VAL A 260 5.05 9.25 2.48
CA VAL A 260 4.53 8.80 3.79
C VAL A 260 4.49 9.95 4.79
N TRP A 261 5.52 10.79 4.84
CA TRP A 261 5.54 11.91 5.78
C TRP A 261 4.51 12.99 5.42
N LEU A 262 4.35 13.35 4.14
CA LEU A 262 3.30 14.27 3.70
C LEU A 262 1.90 13.72 4.02
N LEU A 263 1.67 12.44 3.70
CA LEU A 263 0.43 11.73 4.01
C LEU A 263 0.08 11.85 5.50
N ALA A 264 1.05 11.50 6.35
CA ALA A 264 0.89 11.54 7.80
C ALA A 264 0.62 12.96 8.30
N ALA A 265 1.35 13.96 7.81
CA ALA A 265 1.37 15.30 8.37
C ALA A 265 0.18 16.17 7.97
N VAL A 266 -0.21 16.12 6.69
CA VAL A 266 -1.17 17.08 6.13
C VAL A 266 -2.44 16.40 5.59
N CYS A 267 -2.45 15.08 5.43
CA CYS A 267 -3.59 14.34 4.87
C CYS A 267 -4.16 13.33 5.88
N ALA A 268 -4.31 13.70 7.15
CA ALA A 268 -4.92 12.83 8.16
C ALA A 268 -6.36 12.43 7.74
N PRO A 269 -6.77 11.15 7.84
CA PRO A 269 -8.05 10.69 7.31
C PRO A 269 -9.19 11.00 8.30
N VAL A 270 -9.54 12.29 8.40
CA VAL A 270 -10.64 12.80 9.23
C VAL A 270 -12.00 12.55 8.58
N PRO A 271 -13.12 12.51 9.32
CA PRO A 271 -14.45 12.24 8.76
C PRO A 271 -14.86 13.18 7.63
N GLU A 272 -14.43 14.45 7.66
CA GLU A 272 -14.74 15.47 6.66
C GLU A 272 -13.89 15.36 5.38
N ALA A 273 -12.84 14.53 5.40
CA ALA A 273 -11.98 14.33 4.23
C ALA A 273 -12.77 13.67 3.09
N ARG A 274 -12.45 14.03 1.84
CA ARG A 274 -13.13 13.48 0.67
C ARG A 274 -12.87 11.96 0.57
N PRO A 275 -13.89 11.10 0.68
CA PRO A 275 -13.68 9.65 0.81
C PRO A 275 -12.94 9.03 -0.38
N GLN A 276 -13.21 9.51 -1.61
CA GLN A 276 -12.54 9.01 -2.81
C GLN A 276 -11.03 9.31 -2.80
N LEU A 277 -10.60 10.43 -2.23
CA LEU A 277 -9.17 10.76 -2.14
C LEU A 277 -8.46 9.97 -1.05
N ILE A 278 -9.15 9.69 0.07
CA ILE A 278 -8.66 8.77 1.10
C ILE A 278 -8.47 7.37 0.50
N ALA A 279 -9.45 6.89 -0.25
CA ALA A 279 -9.38 5.60 -0.93
C ALA A 279 -8.26 5.52 -1.97
N TYR A 280 -8.08 6.59 -2.76
CA TYR A 280 -6.99 6.70 -3.72
C TYR A 280 -5.60 6.58 -3.05
N MET A 281 -5.40 7.26 -1.92
CA MET A 281 -4.17 7.15 -1.13
C MET A 281 -4.02 5.79 -0.45
N MET A 282 -5.09 5.22 0.12
CA MET A 282 -5.08 3.87 0.71
C MET A 282 -4.65 2.81 -0.31
N SER A 283 -5.24 2.83 -1.51
CA SER A 283 -4.88 1.89 -2.58
C SER A 283 -3.40 1.99 -2.96
N MET A 284 -2.87 3.22 -3.05
CA MET A 284 -1.45 3.43 -3.29
C MET A 284 -0.57 3.00 -2.13
N LEU A 285 -1.01 3.14 -0.88
CA LEU A 285 -0.29 2.61 0.27
C LEU A 285 -0.23 1.09 0.22
N PHE A 286 -1.32 0.39 -0.10
CA PHE A 286 -1.29 -1.07 -0.23
C PHE A 286 -0.34 -1.53 -1.34
N GLN A 287 -0.32 -0.83 -2.48
CA GLN A 287 0.69 -1.03 -3.52
C GLN A 287 2.12 -0.81 -2.99
N TRP A 288 2.33 0.27 -2.22
CA TRP A 288 3.62 0.60 -1.65
C TRP A 288 4.07 -0.44 -0.62
N PHE A 289 3.18 -0.99 0.22
CA PHE A 289 3.47 -2.10 1.13
C PHE A 289 3.94 -3.34 0.36
N ALA A 290 3.23 -3.72 -0.71
CA ALA A 290 3.60 -4.85 -1.54
C ALA A 290 4.95 -4.65 -2.24
N THR A 291 5.19 -3.45 -2.77
CA THR A 291 6.41 -3.10 -3.50
C THR A 291 7.62 -3.06 -2.56
N THR A 292 7.47 -2.47 -1.38
CA THR A 292 8.56 -2.36 -0.39
C THR A 292 8.90 -3.71 0.24
N ALA A 293 7.94 -4.63 0.37
CA ALA A 293 8.20 -6.00 0.82
C ALA A 293 9.13 -6.80 -0.12
N LEU A 294 9.30 -6.34 -1.37
CA LEU A 294 10.20 -6.96 -2.35
C LEU A 294 11.60 -6.35 -2.37
N LEU A 295 11.83 -5.24 -1.63
CA LEU A 295 13.11 -4.56 -1.58
C LEU A 295 14.18 -5.42 -0.88
N PRO A 296 15.47 -5.23 -1.24
CA PRO A 296 16.55 -5.86 -0.49
C PRO A 296 16.63 -5.33 0.94
N ASN A 297 17.20 -6.14 1.84
CA ASN A 297 17.51 -5.75 3.23
C ASN A 297 18.73 -4.82 3.30
N ASP A 298 18.68 -3.71 2.56
CA ASP A 298 19.65 -2.61 2.62
C ASP A 298 19.16 -1.51 3.60
N PRO A 299 19.97 -0.49 3.91
CA PRO A 299 19.56 0.57 4.84
C PRO A 299 18.30 1.31 4.39
N ILE A 300 18.08 1.49 3.08
CA ILE A 300 16.90 2.19 2.54
C ILE A 300 15.66 1.31 2.72
N GLY A 301 15.73 0.03 2.35
CA GLY A 301 14.65 -0.93 2.56
C GLY A 301 14.26 -1.02 4.04
N SER A 302 15.25 -1.05 4.94
CA SER A 302 15.00 -1.06 6.39
C SER A 302 14.35 0.24 6.90
N GLU A 303 14.78 1.41 6.39
CA GLU A 303 14.15 2.70 6.71
C GLU A 303 12.69 2.74 6.25
N LEU A 304 12.40 2.30 5.02
CA LEU A 304 11.05 2.27 4.47
C LEU A 304 10.15 1.28 5.21
N GLU A 305 10.68 0.11 5.59
CA GLU A 305 9.96 -0.87 6.39
C GLU A 305 9.58 -0.31 7.76
N GLN A 306 10.49 0.44 8.39
CA GLN A 306 10.21 1.13 9.65
C GLN A 306 9.10 2.18 9.51
N LEU A 307 8.97 2.86 8.37
CA LEU A 307 7.88 3.82 8.15
C LEU A 307 6.49 3.18 8.12
N LYS A 308 6.39 1.88 7.79
CA LYS A 308 5.11 1.17 7.83
C LYS A 308 4.55 1.13 9.24
N THR A 309 5.39 0.84 10.23
CA THR A 309 4.99 0.72 11.63
C THR A 309 5.02 2.07 12.36
N ASP A 310 5.93 2.98 11.98
CA ASP A 310 6.02 4.30 12.63
C ASP A 310 4.93 5.28 12.13
N PHE A 311 4.39 5.13 10.91
CA PHE A 311 3.45 6.09 10.32
C PHE A 311 2.29 5.47 9.54
N ALA A 312 2.58 4.60 8.58
CA ALA A 312 1.58 4.24 7.57
C ALA A 312 0.44 3.38 8.15
N SER A 313 0.74 2.45 9.05
CA SER A 313 -0.27 1.58 9.67
C SER A 313 -1.21 2.39 10.57
N ASP A 314 -0.70 3.34 11.34
CA ASP A 314 -1.53 4.24 12.17
C ASP A 314 -2.44 5.11 11.30
N TRP A 315 -1.92 5.61 10.17
CA TRP A 315 -2.72 6.36 9.21
C TRP A 315 -3.84 5.50 8.60
N ILE A 316 -3.53 4.26 8.21
CA ILE A 316 -4.52 3.31 7.68
C ILE A 316 -5.57 2.98 8.74
N ASN A 317 -5.19 2.72 9.98
CA ASN A 317 -6.13 2.41 11.07
C ASN A 317 -7.07 3.60 11.37
N LEU A 318 -6.57 4.83 11.27
CA LEU A 318 -7.42 6.02 11.37
C LEU A 318 -8.39 6.12 10.17
N ALA A 319 -7.95 5.75 8.96
CA ALA A 319 -8.81 5.67 7.78
C ALA A 319 -9.86 4.55 7.90
N VAL A 320 -9.50 3.38 8.45
CA VAL A 320 -10.44 2.29 8.75
C VAL A 320 -11.52 2.78 9.72
N SER A 321 -11.15 3.57 10.73
CA SER A 321 -12.07 4.09 11.73
C SER A 321 -13.07 5.12 11.16
N ASN A 322 -12.63 6.00 10.25
CA ASN A 322 -13.45 7.11 9.74
C ASN A 322 -14.08 6.83 8.36
N HIS A 323 -13.49 5.94 7.55
CA HIS A 323 -13.82 5.68 6.15
C HIS A 323 -13.85 4.16 5.82
N TYR A 324 -14.40 3.35 6.72
CA TYR A 324 -14.39 1.88 6.64
C TYR A 324 -14.89 1.31 5.29
N GLN A 325 -15.95 1.89 4.74
CA GLN A 325 -16.53 1.40 3.48
C GLN A 325 -15.54 1.58 2.32
N ASN A 326 -14.86 2.72 2.26
CA ASN A 326 -13.82 2.97 1.26
C ASN A 326 -12.60 2.06 1.45
N PHE A 327 -12.25 1.74 2.70
CA PHE A 327 -11.20 0.77 3.00
C PHE A 327 -11.55 -0.62 2.41
N ILE A 328 -12.78 -1.11 2.64
CA ILE A 328 -13.23 -2.36 2.02
C ILE A 328 -13.18 -2.29 0.50
N GLU A 329 -13.75 -1.23 -0.09
CA GLU A 329 -13.80 -1.04 -1.55
C GLU A 329 -12.41 -1.04 -2.20
N THR A 330 -11.39 -0.48 -1.53
CA THR A 330 -10.00 -0.47 -2.03
C THR A 330 -9.32 -1.83 -2.04
N LEU A 331 -9.79 -2.79 -1.23
CA LEU A 331 -9.23 -4.14 -1.16
C LEU A 331 -9.99 -5.16 -2.02
N MET A 332 -11.10 -4.75 -2.65
CA MET A 332 -11.90 -5.63 -3.49
C MET A 332 -11.10 -6.15 -4.70
N PRO A 333 -11.42 -7.34 -5.23
CA PRO A 333 -10.78 -7.88 -6.43
C PRO A 333 -10.90 -6.95 -7.65
N ASN A 334 -12.04 -6.27 -7.76
CA ASN A 334 -12.31 -5.25 -8.75
C ASN A 334 -12.64 -3.94 -8.03
N PRO A 335 -11.63 -3.16 -7.62
CA PRO A 335 -11.85 -1.92 -6.89
C PRO A 335 -12.46 -0.84 -7.81
N PRO A 336 -13.16 0.15 -7.25
CA PRO A 336 -13.74 1.25 -8.04
C PRO A 336 -12.65 2.07 -8.74
N GLU A 337 -12.99 2.77 -9.83
CA GLU A 337 -12.04 3.51 -10.69
C GLU A 337 -11.13 4.47 -9.90
N TYR A 338 -11.68 5.17 -8.91
CA TYR A 338 -10.91 6.10 -8.08
C TYR A 338 -9.85 5.41 -7.18
N ALA A 339 -9.91 4.09 -7.03
CA ALA A 339 -8.95 3.28 -6.27
C ALA A 339 -8.04 2.44 -7.19
N GLN A 340 -8.22 2.52 -8.52
CA GLN A 340 -7.39 1.82 -9.50
C GLN A 340 -6.11 2.60 -9.77
N VAL A 341 -5.08 2.37 -8.94
CA VAL A 341 -3.85 3.15 -9.00
C VAL A 341 -2.62 2.33 -8.62
N GLY A 342 -1.53 2.51 -9.39
CA GLY A 342 -0.26 1.82 -9.15
C GLY A 342 -0.25 0.38 -9.67
N GLY A 343 0.94 -0.13 -9.98
CA GLY A 343 1.13 -1.51 -10.42
C GLY A 343 0.39 -1.83 -11.71
N VAL A 344 -0.43 -2.89 -11.72
CA VAL A 344 -1.34 -3.28 -12.82
C VAL A 344 -2.20 -2.15 -13.39
N TRP A 345 -2.49 -1.09 -12.64
CA TRP A 345 -3.34 0.02 -13.10
C TRP A 345 -2.56 1.09 -13.87
N ASP A 346 -1.24 1.11 -13.75
CA ASP A 346 -0.38 2.04 -14.49
C ASP A 346 0.09 1.46 -15.84
N LYS A 347 -0.28 0.20 -16.14
CA LYS A 347 0.10 -0.53 -17.36
C LYS A 347 -1.07 -1.31 -17.95
N LEU A 348 -0.90 -1.77 -19.19
CA LEU A 348 -1.81 -2.75 -19.79
C LEU A 348 -1.64 -4.09 -19.08
N SER A 349 -2.67 -4.52 -18.35
CA SER A 349 -2.66 -5.73 -17.54
C SER A 349 -3.87 -6.62 -17.86
N THR A 350 -3.69 -7.94 -17.71
CA THR A 350 -4.80 -8.89 -17.81
C THR A 350 -5.59 -8.95 -16.51
N LYS A 351 -6.81 -9.51 -16.54
CA LYS A 351 -7.59 -9.77 -15.32
C LYS A 351 -6.85 -10.70 -14.35
N LYS A 352 -6.12 -11.66 -14.88
CA LYS A 352 -5.22 -12.53 -14.11
C LYS A 352 -4.15 -11.73 -13.36
N ASP A 353 -3.45 -10.82 -14.04
CA ASP A 353 -2.43 -9.98 -13.40
C ASP A 353 -3.03 -9.11 -12.28
N GLN A 354 -4.23 -8.55 -12.51
CA GLN A 354 -4.97 -7.75 -11.54
C GLN A 354 -5.29 -8.56 -10.27
N MET A 355 -5.83 -9.77 -10.44
CA MET A 355 -6.15 -10.69 -9.34
C MET A 355 -4.89 -11.02 -8.53
N ARG A 356 -3.82 -11.40 -9.22
CA ARG A 356 -2.54 -11.76 -8.60
C ARG A 356 -1.94 -10.61 -7.81
N GLU A 357 -1.89 -9.41 -8.38
CA GLU A 357 -1.32 -8.26 -7.70
C GLU A 357 -2.20 -7.78 -6.53
N GLY A 358 -3.52 -7.87 -6.65
CA GLY A 358 -4.41 -7.56 -5.53
C GLY A 358 -4.29 -8.54 -4.36
N LEU A 359 -4.12 -9.84 -4.61
CA LEU A 359 -3.78 -10.81 -3.55
C LEU A 359 -2.43 -10.51 -2.89
N ASN A 360 -1.42 -10.09 -3.67
CA ASN A 360 -0.13 -9.66 -3.11
C ASN A 360 -0.26 -8.42 -2.23
N LYS A 361 -1.13 -7.47 -2.60
CA LYS A 361 -1.45 -6.30 -1.74
C LYS A 361 -2.08 -6.73 -0.42
N LEU A 362 -3.03 -7.66 -0.46
CA LEU A 362 -3.67 -8.20 0.74
C LEU A 362 -2.63 -8.90 1.65
N LEU A 363 -1.81 -9.79 1.09
CA LEU A 363 -0.72 -10.45 1.81
C LEU A 363 0.27 -9.46 2.42
N ALA A 364 0.56 -8.37 1.72
CA ALA A 364 1.51 -7.36 2.18
C ALA A 364 1.01 -6.53 3.36
N ILE A 365 -0.29 -6.51 3.66
CA ILE A 365 -0.86 -5.75 4.80
C ILE A 365 -1.26 -6.63 5.98
N MET A 366 -1.45 -7.94 5.77
CA MET A 366 -1.85 -8.87 6.84
C MET A 366 -0.91 -8.87 8.07
N PRO A 367 0.43 -8.73 7.95
CA PRO A 367 1.33 -8.72 9.12
C PRO A 367 1.24 -7.49 10.03
N TYR A 368 0.44 -6.48 9.69
CA TYR A 368 0.40 -5.18 10.38
C TYR A 368 -0.87 -4.96 11.19
N ASP A 369 -1.61 -6.02 11.52
CA ASP A 369 -2.85 -5.97 12.31
C ASP A 369 -3.95 -5.05 11.75
N ILE A 370 -3.92 -4.78 10.43
CA ILE A 370 -4.91 -3.95 9.73
C ILE A 370 -6.20 -4.73 9.44
N ILE A 371 -6.08 -6.03 9.15
CA ILE A 371 -7.21 -6.88 8.76
C ILE A 371 -7.81 -7.55 10.00
N THR A 372 -8.98 -7.07 10.41
CA THR A 372 -9.77 -7.69 11.48
C THR A 372 -10.55 -8.91 10.98
N LEU A 373 -11.01 -9.78 11.88
CA LEU A 373 -11.88 -10.92 11.54
C LEU A 373 -13.17 -10.47 10.81
N ASN A 374 -13.75 -9.34 11.22
CA ASN A 374 -14.93 -8.78 10.56
C ASN A 374 -14.59 -8.28 9.13
N THR A 375 -13.44 -7.65 8.95
CA THR A 375 -12.94 -7.25 7.62
C THR A 375 -12.73 -8.48 6.75
N TRP A 376 -12.08 -9.51 7.29
CA TRP A 376 -11.80 -10.78 6.62
C TRP A 376 -13.08 -11.43 6.09
N ASN A 377 -14.06 -11.67 6.96
CA ASN A 377 -15.33 -12.33 6.61
C ASN A 377 -16.18 -11.54 5.59
N ARG A 378 -15.94 -10.23 5.46
CA ARG A 378 -16.56 -9.41 4.40
C ARG A 378 -15.77 -9.45 3.10
N LEU A 379 -14.44 -9.47 3.16
CA LEU A 379 -13.56 -9.30 2.01
C LEU A 379 -13.29 -10.61 1.26
N ILE A 380 -12.89 -11.67 1.97
CA ILE A 380 -12.44 -12.91 1.34
C ILE A 380 -13.51 -13.62 0.48
N PRO A 381 -14.83 -13.55 0.78
CA PRO A 381 -15.85 -14.12 -0.10
C PRO A 381 -15.83 -13.53 -1.51
N HIS A 382 -15.60 -12.22 -1.65
CA HIS A 382 -15.53 -11.57 -2.95
C HIS A 382 -14.30 -12.01 -3.74
N TRP A 383 -13.17 -12.19 -3.05
CA TRP A 383 -11.96 -12.76 -3.63
C TRP A 383 -12.16 -14.18 -4.12
N MET A 384 -12.72 -15.06 -3.28
CA MET A 384 -13.00 -16.44 -3.67
C MET A 384 -13.96 -16.51 -4.84
N GLN A 385 -15.04 -15.73 -4.83
CA GLN A 385 -15.97 -15.67 -5.95
C GLN A 385 -15.28 -15.25 -7.25
N SER A 386 -14.46 -14.20 -7.20
CA SER A 386 -13.74 -13.71 -8.38
C SER A 386 -12.69 -14.71 -8.86
N ILE A 387 -12.09 -15.49 -7.96
CA ILE A 387 -11.14 -16.56 -8.32
C ILE A 387 -11.88 -17.67 -9.08
N CYS A 388 -13.00 -18.16 -8.56
CA CYS A 388 -13.80 -19.20 -9.22
C CYS A 388 -14.32 -18.77 -10.60
N GLU A 389 -14.70 -17.50 -10.77
CA GLU A 389 -15.24 -17.00 -12.04
C GLU A 389 -14.16 -16.71 -13.10
N LEU A 390 -12.98 -16.27 -12.67
CA LEU A 390 -11.98 -15.68 -13.60
C LEU A 390 -10.74 -16.55 -13.81
N ILE A 391 -10.40 -17.45 -12.89
CA ILE A 391 -9.15 -18.21 -12.92
C ILE A 391 -9.42 -19.62 -13.43
N LYS A 392 -8.68 -20.02 -14.46
CA LYS A 392 -8.78 -21.34 -15.09
C LYS A 392 -7.71 -22.28 -14.53
N ASP A 393 -7.91 -23.58 -14.72
CA ASP A 393 -7.03 -24.66 -14.24
C ASP A 393 -5.55 -24.46 -14.62
N ASP A 394 -5.28 -23.98 -15.84
CA ASP A 394 -3.91 -23.70 -16.32
C ASP A 394 -3.16 -22.65 -15.45
N ASP A 395 -3.89 -21.79 -14.73
CA ASP A 395 -3.35 -20.73 -13.90
C ASP A 395 -3.23 -21.10 -12.41
N PHE A 396 -3.73 -22.28 -12.01
CA PHE A 396 -3.81 -22.68 -10.59
C PHE A 396 -2.44 -22.70 -9.90
N SER A 397 -1.38 -23.10 -10.59
CA SER A 397 -0.03 -23.13 -10.01
C SER A 397 0.47 -21.76 -9.50
N GLU A 398 0.09 -20.66 -10.17
CA GLU A 398 0.51 -19.31 -9.79
C GLU A 398 -0.31 -18.79 -8.59
N PHE A 399 -1.61 -19.10 -8.55
CA PHE A 399 -2.50 -18.71 -7.46
C PHE A 399 -2.34 -19.57 -6.21
N LYS A 400 -2.00 -20.86 -6.38
CA LYS A 400 -1.71 -21.80 -5.29
C LYS A 400 -0.71 -21.19 -4.30
N ILE A 401 0.41 -20.66 -4.79
CA ILE A 401 1.45 -20.08 -3.92
C ILE A 401 0.91 -18.92 -3.08
N LEU A 402 0.05 -18.07 -3.65
CA LEU A 402 -0.52 -16.92 -2.95
C LEU A 402 -1.59 -17.37 -1.95
N LEU A 403 -2.46 -18.28 -2.35
CA LEU A 403 -3.57 -18.75 -1.53
C LEU A 403 -3.09 -19.70 -0.41
N SER A 404 -2.03 -20.49 -0.60
CA SER A 404 -1.38 -21.24 0.48
C SER A 404 -0.90 -20.31 1.60
N LYS A 405 -0.32 -19.15 1.27
CA LYS A 405 0.07 -18.13 2.28
C LYS A 405 -1.10 -17.49 3.01
N ILE A 406 -2.32 -17.69 2.53
CA ILE A 406 -3.54 -17.13 3.09
C ILE A 406 -4.30 -18.17 3.90
N PHE A 407 -4.44 -19.38 3.37
CA PHE A 407 -5.33 -20.41 3.89
C PHE A 407 -4.63 -21.52 4.67
N GLU A 408 -3.33 -21.73 4.48
CA GLU A 408 -2.60 -22.71 5.28
C GLU A 408 -2.25 -22.13 6.66
N PRO A 409 -2.66 -22.77 7.76
CA PRO A 409 -2.50 -22.24 9.12
C PRO A 409 -1.06 -21.85 9.48
N ASP A 410 -0.07 -22.60 8.98
CA ASP A 410 1.35 -22.38 9.28
C ASP A 410 1.96 -21.19 8.51
N LEU A 411 1.33 -20.77 7.41
CA LEU A 411 1.83 -19.70 6.54
C LEU A 411 1.06 -18.40 6.69
N CYS A 412 -0.18 -18.46 7.17
CA CYS A 412 -1.05 -17.30 7.29
C CYS A 412 -0.51 -16.32 8.35
N PRO A 413 -0.19 -15.06 7.97
CA PRO A 413 0.31 -14.08 8.92
C PRO A 413 -0.76 -13.49 9.84
N LEU A 414 -2.05 -13.79 9.62
CA LEU A 414 -3.13 -13.28 10.46
C LEU A 414 -3.17 -14.02 11.80
N PRO A 415 -3.48 -13.33 12.91
CA PRO A 415 -3.56 -13.94 14.23
C PRO A 415 -4.89 -14.68 14.44
N PHE A 416 -5.33 -15.45 13.45
CA PHE A 416 -6.58 -16.20 13.47
C PHE A 416 -6.30 -17.69 13.70
N ASN A 417 -7.16 -18.35 14.47
CA ASN A 417 -7.18 -19.80 14.47
C ASN A 417 -7.86 -20.33 13.19
N SER A 418 -7.80 -21.64 12.97
CA SER A 418 -8.39 -22.27 11.78
C SER A 418 -9.89 -22.01 11.65
N ASP A 419 -10.65 -22.08 12.74
CA ASP A 419 -12.11 -21.81 12.72
C ASP A 419 -12.42 -20.38 12.29
N GLN A 420 -11.65 -19.41 12.79
CA GLN A 420 -11.79 -17.99 12.43
C GLN A 420 -11.42 -17.74 10.97
N LEU A 421 -10.36 -18.37 10.47
CA LEU A 421 -9.90 -18.22 9.09
C LEU A 421 -10.96 -18.71 8.09
N TYR A 422 -11.59 -19.84 8.39
CA TYR A 422 -12.62 -20.45 7.55
C TYR A 422 -14.05 -20.05 7.93
N GLN A 423 -14.24 -19.13 8.88
CA GLN A 423 -15.55 -18.72 9.37
C GLN A 423 -16.50 -18.28 8.24
N PHE A 424 -16.00 -17.56 7.24
CA PHE A 424 -16.80 -17.13 6.09
C PHE A 424 -17.44 -18.28 5.29
N ILE A 425 -16.81 -19.47 5.30
CA ILE A 425 -17.33 -20.71 4.70
C ILE A 425 -18.32 -21.36 5.66
N ILE A 426 -17.93 -21.50 6.93
CA ILE A 426 -18.75 -22.11 7.99
C ILE A 426 -20.11 -21.40 8.07
N ASP A 427 -20.11 -20.07 8.16
CA ASP A 427 -21.33 -19.26 8.28
C ASP A 427 -22.25 -19.43 7.05
N ARG A 428 -21.71 -19.58 5.84
CA ARG A 428 -22.51 -19.76 4.62
C ARG A 428 -23.11 -21.14 4.51
N LEU A 429 -22.35 -22.18 4.82
CA LEU A 429 -22.85 -23.55 4.81
C LEU A 429 -23.89 -23.81 5.92
N THR A 430 -23.66 -23.24 7.11
CA THR A 430 -24.53 -23.46 8.28
C THR A 430 -25.70 -22.49 8.39
N ASN A 431 -25.58 -21.25 7.90
CA ASN A 431 -26.59 -20.20 8.05
C ASN A 431 -27.06 -19.55 6.74
N GLY A 432 -26.33 -19.70 5.64
CA GLY A 432 -26.64 -19.08 4.34
C GLY A 432 -27.84 -19.70 3.60
N ASN A 433 -28.24 -19.11 2.47
CA ASN A 433 -29.27 -19.66 1.57
C ASN A 433 -28.67 -20.65 0.53
N GLU A 434 -29.47 -21.15 -0.41
CA GLU A 434 -29.03 -22.08 -1.47
C GLU A 434 -27.83 -21.55 -2.27
N MET A 435 -27.84 -20.26 -2.63
CA MET A 435 -26.73 -19.61 -3.36
C MET A 435 -25.48 -19.49 -2.50
N ASP A 436 -25.63 -19.15 -1.21
CA ASP A 436 -24.50 -19.09 -0.28
C ASP A 436 -23.83 -20.46 -0.10
N ILE A 437 -24.63 -21.53 -0.04
CA ILE A 437 -24.12 -22.91 0.04
C ILE A 437 -23.38 -23.27 -1.24
N SER A 438 -23.98 -23.02 -2.41
CA SER A 438 -23.35 -23.30 -3.71
C SER A 438 -21.98 -22.61 -3.82
N ASN A 439 -21.94 -21.29 -3.60
CA ASN A 439 -20.71 -20.52 -3.68
C ASN A 439 -19.66 -21.05 -2.69
N ALA A 440 -20.04 -21.36 -1.45
CA ALA A 440 -19.10 -21.88 -0.46
C ALA A 440 -18.51 -23.24 -0.88
N LEU A 441 -19.32 -24.13 -1.48
CA LEU A 441 -18.84 -25.40 -2.02
C LEU A 441 -17.89 -25.19 -3.21
N ASP A 442 -18.20 -24.27 -4.12
CA ASP A 442 -17.34 -23.92 -5.25
C ASP A 442 -15.98 -23.38 -4.79
N TRP A 443 -15.97 -22.57 -3.73
CA TRP A 443 -14.75 -22.03 -3.14
C TRP A 443 -13.89 -23.14 -2.53
N ILE A 444 -14.48 -24.05 -1.75
CA ILE A 444 -13.77 -25.19 -1.17
C ILE A 444 -13.24 -26.11 -2.27
N TYR A 445 -14.05 -26.39 -3.28
CA TYR A 445 -13.66 -27.21 -4.43
C TYR A 445 -12.46 -26.59 -5.16
N THR A 446 -12.53 -25.29 -5.46
CA THR A 446 -11.43 -24.57 -6.12
C THR A 446 -10.13 -24.60 -5.30
N LEU A 447 -10.21 -24.39 -3.98
CA LEU A 447 -9.04 -24.52 -3.10
C LEU A 447 -8.48 -25.96 -3.12
N SER A 448 -9.34 -26.97 -3.13
CA SER A 448 -8.96 -28.38 -3.19
C SER A 448 -8.26 -28.72 -4.52
N MET A 449 -8.76 -28.20 -5.64
CA MET A 449 -8.15 -28.37 -6.96
C MET A 449 -6.81 -27.64 -7.09
N MET A 450 -6.60 -26.57 -6.32
CA MET A 450 -5.30 -25.91 -6.17
C MET A 450 -4.38 -26.64 -5.18
N GLU A 451 -4.75 -27.83 -4.69
CA GLU A 451 -3.99 -28.62 -3.72
C GLU A 451 -3.74 -27.87 -2.40
N ILE A 452 -4.69 -27.05 -1.96
CA ILE A 452 -4.65 -26.36 -0.66
C ILE A 452 -5.39 -27.22 0.35
N SER A 453 -4.67 -27.64 1.38
CA SER A 453 -5.23 -28.44 2.46
C SER A 453 -6.09 -27.57 3.39
N ILE A 454 -7.33 -27.98 3.58
CA ILE A 454 -8.25 -27.35 4.54
C ILE A 454 -8.35 -28.29 5.75
N PRO A 455 -8.32 -27.76 7.00
CA PRO A 455 -8.44 -28.57 8.20
C PRO A 455 -9.65 -29.49 8.16
N PHE A 456 -9.38 -30.79 8.08
CA PHE A 456 -10.40 -31.78 7.74
C PHE A 456 -11.52 -31.89 8.79
N SER A 457 -11.22 -31.65 10.06
CA SER A 457 -12.22 -31.58 11.12
C SER A 457 -13.25 -30.47 10.88
N ILE A 458 -12.80 -29.28 10.45
CA ILE A 458 -13.68 -28.15 10.15
C ILE A 458 -14.60 -28.52 8.98
N LEU A 459 -14.06 -29.14 7.93
CA LEU A 459 -14.85 -29.57 6.77
C LEU A 459 -15.94 -30.57 7.16
N LEU A 460 -15.58 -31.64 7.86
CA LEU A 460 -16.53 -32.70 8.22
C LEU A 460 -17.65 -32.20 9.16
N ASP A 461 -17.28 -31.42 10.18
CA ASP A 461 -18.24 -30.88 11.15
C ASP A 461 -19.20 -29.88 10.46
N THR A 462 -18.67 -29.07 9.53
CA THR A 462 -19.46 -28.09 8.75
C THR A 462 -20.38 -28.77 7.73
N PHE A 463 -19.90 -29.78 7.02
CA PHE A 463 -20.70 -30.54 6.04
C PHE A 463 -21.82 -31.33 6.71
N SER A 464 -21.55 -31.96 7.86
CA SER A 464 -22.60 -32.63 8.66
C SER A 464 -23.71 -31.66 9.06
N SER A 465 -23.34 -30.46 9.50
CA SER A 465 -24.28 -29.40 9.87
C SER A 465 -25.08 -28.90 8.66
N CYS A 466 -24.41 -28.68 7.53
CA CYS A 466 -25.04 -28.25 6.27
C CYS A 466 -26.04 -29.28 5.75
N ALA A 467 -25.64 -30.56 5.66
CA ALA A 467 -26.48 -31.66 5.19
C ALA A 467 -27.74 -31.86 6.06
N THR A 468 -27.61 -31.69 7.38
CA THR A 468 -28.77 -31.73 8.28
C THR A 468 -29.77 -30.62 7.96
N ARG A 469 -29.28 -29.41 7.67
CA ARG A 469 -30.11 -28.23 7.40
C ARG A 469 -30.74 -28.22 6.01
N LEU A 470 -30.06 -28.77 4.99
CA LEU A 470 -30.61 -28.89 3.63
C LEU A 470 -31.97 -29.60 3.62
N SER A 471 -32.20 -30.54 4.53
CA SER A 471 -33.49 -31.24 4.67
C SER A 471 -34.65 -30.38 5.16
N GLN A 472 -34.36 -29.19 5.69
CA GLN A 472 -35.33 -28.25 6.24
C GLN A 472 -35.56 -27.04 5.32
N MET A 473 -34.80 -26.93 4.22
CA MET A 473 -34.91 -25.83 3.27
C MET A 473 -35.96 -26.13 2.21
N GLU A 474 -36.92 -25.22 2.03
CA GLU A 474 -37.82 -25.22 0.88
C GLU A 474 -37.06 -24.69 -0.35
N LEU A 475 -36.41 -25.60 -1.09
CA LEU A 475 -35.72 -25.27 -2.34
C LEU A 475 -36.77 -25.12 -3.46
N LYS A 476 -36.81 -23.97 -4.15
CA LYS A 476 -37.86 -23.60 -5.13
C LYS A 476 -37.89 -24.52 -6.34
N GLU A 477 -38.98 -25.26 -6.61
CA GLU A 477 -39.18 -26.07 -7.82
C GLU A 477 -38.69 -25.34 -9.10
N ASN A 478 -37.71 -25.92 -9.81
CA ASN A 478 -37.36 -25.45 -11.13
C ASN A 478 -38.52 -25.84 -12.05
N ASN A 479 -39.12 -24.87 -12.73
CA ASN A 479 -40.16 -25.14 -13.71
C ASN A 479 -39.59 -26.05 -14.80
N GLU A 480 -40.37 -27.05 -15.22
CA GLU A 480 -40.02 -28.10 -16.19
C GLU A 480 -39.61 -27.60 -17.60
N ASN A 481 -39.38 -26.30 -17.80
CA ASN A 481 -39.07 -25.69 -19.09
C ASN A 481 -37.68 -25.04 -19.20
N ASP A 482 -36.86 -25.04 -18.14
CA ASP A 482 -35.50 -24.51 -18.23
C ASP A 482 -34.54 -25.60 -18.72
N LEU A 483 -34.30 -25.62 -20.04
CA LEU A 483 -33.24 -26.40 -20.71
C LEU A 483 -31.82 -25.86 -20.41
N GLU A 484 -31.62 -25.20 -19.26
CA GLU A 484 -30.37 -24.54 -18.88
C GLU A 484 -29.67 -25.36 -17.77
N GLU A 485 -28.40 -25.72 -18.03
CA GLU A 485 -27.41 -26.35 -17.14
C GLU A 485 -27.92 -26.84 -15.78
N GLU A 486 -28.23 -28.14 -15.67
CA GLU A 486 -28.56 -28.76 -14.38
C GLU A 486 -27.40 -28.61 -13.40
N HIS A 487 -27.59 -27.80 -12.35
CA HIS A 487 -26.61 -27.58 -11.31
C HIS A 487 -26.21 -28.89 -10.61
N VAL A 488 -24.92 -29.03 -10.31
CA VAL A 488 -24.38 -30.14 -9.52
C VAL A 488 -25.00 -30.11 -8.12
N ALA A 489 -25.61 -31.21 -7.70
CA ALA A 489 -26.23 -31.33 -6.39
C ALA A 489 -25.17 -31.18 -5.28
N PHE A 490 -25.53 -30.48 -4.20
CA PHE A 490 -24.62 -30.24 -3.06
C PHE A 490 -24.01 -31.52 -2.49
N HIS A 491 -24.74 -32.64 -2.54
CA HIS A 491 -24.27 -33.96 -2.12
C HIS A 491 -23.05 -34.43 -2.93
N VAL A 492 -23.05 -34.18 -4.24
CA VAL A 492 -21.93 -34.52 -5.14
C VAL A 492 -20.69 -33.72 -4.76
N ALA A 493 -20.84 -32.40 -4.67
CA ALA A 493 -19.75 -31.51 -4.32
C ALA A 493 -19.15 -31.85 -2.94
N MET A 494 -19.98 -32.03 -1.91
CA MET A 494 -19.50 -32.35 -0.55
C MET A 494 -18.71 -33.66 -0.52
N ILE A 495 -19.21 -34.73 -1.16
CA ILE A 495 -18.53 -36.03 -1.14
C ILE A 495 -17.23 -36.01 -1.95
N ASP A 496 -17.22 -35.36 -3.11
CA ASP A 496 -16.02 -35.23 -3.92
C ASP A 496 -14.93 -34.41 -3.22
N ILE A 497 -15.34 -33.31 -2.57
CA ILE A 497 -14.44 -32.52 -1.72
C ILE A 497 -13.88 -33.37 -0.57
N ILE A 498 -14.70 -34.17 0.13
CA ILE A 498 -14.22 -35.06 1.20
C ILE A 498 -13.15 -36.01 0.64
N ALA A 499 -13.38 -36.60 -0.53
CA ALA A 499 -12.43 -37.53 -1.15
C ALA A 499 -11.10 -36.87 -1.53
N HIS A 500 -11.15 -35.68 -2.12
CA HIS A 500 -9.96 -34.90 -2.46
C HIS A 500 -9.20 -34.44 -1.20
N GLN A 501 -9.90 -33.84 -0.23
CA GLN A 501 -9.28 -33.31 0.98
C GLN A 501 -8.73 -34.40 1.91
N MET A 502 -9.32 -35.59 1.91
CA MET A 502 -8.75 -36.76 2.60
C MET A 502 -7.37 -37.12 2.04
N ALA A 503 -7.18 -37.02 0.72
CA ALA A 503 -5.88 -37.27 0.09
C ALA A 503 -4.87 -36.15 0.40
N LEU A 504 -5.30 -34.88 0.42
CA LEU A 504 -4.43 -33.73 0.69
C LEU A 504 -3.99 -33.62 2.16
N ASN A 505 -4.81 -34.07 3.11
CA ASN A 505 -4.49 -34.05 4.53
C ASN A 505 -3.61 -35.24 4.98
N ASP A 506 -3.13 -36.08 4.05
CA ASP A 506 -2.26 -37.23 4.31
C ASP A 506 -2.75 -38.09 5.49
N VAL A 507 -4.07 -38.35 5.58
CA VAL A 507 -4.66 -39.16 6.67
C VAL A 507 -4.03 -40.54 6.67
N CYS A 508 -3.03 -40.73 7.54
CA CYS A 508 -2.17 -41.90 7.56
C CYS A 508 -2.88 -43.05 8.26
N GLN A 509 -2.51 -44.30 7.93
CA GLN A 509 -3.14 -45.53 8.48
C GLN A 509 -3.21 -45.62 10.01
N GLN A 510 -2.49 -44.78 10.76
CA GLN A 510 -2.47 -44.75 12.22
C GLN A 510 -3.52 -43.81 12.84
N ASP A 511 -4.00 -42.79 12.11
CA ASP A 511 -5.06 -41.87 12.54
C ASP A 511 -6.45 -42.23 11.96
N VAL A 512 -6.49 -43.25 11.09
CA VAL A 512 -7.69 -43.72 10.39
C VAL A 512 -8.83 -44.02 11.34
N ASP A 513 -8.60 -44.65 12.51
CA ASP A 513 -9.71 -45.09 13.35
C ASP A 513 -10.55 -43.91 13.90
N THR A 514 -9.92 -42.79 14.25
CA THR A 514 -10.62 -41.60 14.79
C THR A 514 -11.21 -40.70 13.70
N VAL A 515 -10.55 -40.63 12.55
CA VAL A 515 -10.98 -39.77 11.43
C VAL A 515 -12.00 -40.49 10.53
N ALA A 516 -11.85 -41.80 10.32
CA ALA A 516 -12.75 -42.60 9.50
C ALA A 516 -14.16 -42.65 10.09
N GLU A 517 -14.30 -42.76 11.42
CA GLU A 517 -15.62 -42.67 12.06
C GLU A 517 -16.33 -41.36 11.71
N LYS A 518 -15.62 -40.22 11.80
CA LYS A 518 -16.16 -38.92 11.40
C LYS A 518 -16.47 -38.82 9.91
N ILE A 519 -15.60 -39.34 9.03
CA ILE A 519 -15.86 -39.38 7.59
C ILE A 519 -17.13 -40.18 7.32
N PHE A 520 -17.23 -41.40 7.85
CA PHE A 520 -18.37 -42.28 7.61
C PHE A 520 -19.66 -41.71 8.19
N SER A 521 -19.61 -41.14 9.39
CA SER A 521 -20.74 -40.44 9.99
C SER A 521 -21.20 -39.27 9.11
N THR A 522 -20.27 -38.46 8.60
CA THR A 522 -20.58 -37.33 7.70
C THR A 522 -21.17 -37.84 6.38
N CYS A 523 -20.56 -38.83 5.74
CA CYS A 523 -21.07 -39.45 4.52
C CYS A 523 -22.46 -40.07 4.72
N ALA A 524 -22.71 -40.73 5.86
CA ALA A 524 -24.02 -41.27 6.20
C ALA A 524 -25.06 -40.16 6.34
N ILE A 525 -24.73 -39.06 7.03
CA ILE A 525 -25.62 -37.89 7.15
C ILE A 525 -25.95 -37.32 5.77
N ILE A 526 -24.96 -37.20 4.88
CA ILE A 526 -25.15 -36.71 3.50
C ILE A 526 -26.04 -37.69 2.72
N LEU A 527 -25.77 -39.00 2.74
CA LEU A 527 -26.48 -40.02 1.97
C LEU A 527 -27.90 -40.33 2.48
N HIS A 528 -28.16 -40.17 3.78
CA HIS A 528 -29.50 -40.36 4.33
C HIS A 528 -30.50 -39.28 3.88
N LYS A 529 -30.05 -38.28 3.13
CA LYS A 529 -30.87 -37.20 2.61
C LYS A 529 -31.07 -37.35 1.09
N PRO A 530 -32.27 -37.04 0.57
CA PRO A 530 -32.56 -37.23 -0.84
C PRO A 530 -31.71 -36.29 -1.71
N TYR A 531 -31.13 -36.83 -2.78
CA TYR A 531 -30.27 -36.13 -3.75
C TYR A 531 -30.97 -35.00 -4.49
N SER A 532 -32.28 -35.15 -4.66
CA SER A 532 -33.17 -34.25 -5.38
C SER A 532 -34.38 -33.96 -4.51
N ARG A 533 -35.03 -32.81 -4.77
CA ARG A 533 -36.21 -32.31 -4.03
C ARG A 533 -37.35 -33.34 -3.91
N CYS A 534 -37.36 -34.38 -4.76
CA CYS A 534 -38.34 -35.45 -4.82
C CYS A 534 -37.69 -36.83 -5.07
N LYS A 535 -38.41 -37.93 -4.80
CA LYS A 535 -38.05 -39.26 -5.31
C LYS A 535 -37.95 -39.20 -6.84
N HIS A 536 -36.78 -39.50 -7.39
CA HIS A 536 -36.58 -39.59 -8.83
C HIS A 536 -36.91 -41.00 -9.32
N ASN A 537 -37.81 -41.08 -10.31
CA ASN A 537 -38.04 -42.26 -11.12
C ASN A 537 -37.64 -41.92 -12.56
N CYS A 538 -36.73 -42.69 -13.14
CA CYS A 538 -36.35 -42.53 -14.54
C CYS A 538 -37.28 -43.39 -15.40
N ASP A 539 -38.27 -42.76 -16.05
CA ASP A 539 -39.20 -43.41 -16.97
C ASP A 539 -39.06 -42.76 -18.36
N ASN A 540 -38.04 -43.10 -19.15
CA ASN A 540 -37.95 -42.65 -20.55
C ASN A 540 -37.47 -43.77 -21.51
N PRO A 541 -38.40 -44.45 -22.21
CA PRO A 541 -38.14 -45.70 -22.95
C PRO A 541 -37.40 -45.58 -24.29
N GLU A 542 -36.94 -44.39 -24.70
CA GLU A 542 -36.31 -44.14 -26.02
C GLU A 542 -34.82 -43.75 -25.96
N LEU A 543 -34.21 -43.64 -24.77
CA LEU A 543 -32.79 -43.36 -24.54
C LEU A 543 -32.18 -44.43 -23.63
N ASP A 544 -30.85 -44.57 -23.60
CA ASP A 544 -30.19 -45.56 -22.73
C ASP A 544 -30.35 -45.08 -21.26
N GLU A 545 -31.40 -45.59 -20.60
CA GLU A 545 -32.21 -45.03 -19.51
C GLU A 545 -31.48 -44.59 -18.23
N PHE A 546 -30.16 -44.71 -18.15
CA PHE A 546 -29.34 -44.27 -17.00
C PHE A 546 -28.23 -43.29 -17.40
N LEU A 547 -27.75 -43.36 -18.64
CA LEU A 547 -26.59 -42.62 -19.11
C LEU A 547 -26.91 -41.16 -19.44
N ASP A 548 -28.16 -40.82 -19.76
CA ASP A 548 -28.54 -39.46 -20.16
C ASP A 548 -29.26 -38.68 -19.05
N CYS A 549 -29.51 -39.31 -17.89
CA CYS A 549 -30.16 -38.66 -16.75
C CYS A 549 -29.13 -38.11 -15.76
N SER A 550 -29.03 -36.79 -15.65
CA SER A 550 -28.11 -36.11 -14.72
C SER A 550 -28.30 -36.50 -13.26
N ALA A 551 -29.54 -36.63 -12.78
CA ALA A 551 -29.81 -37.06 -11.41
C ALA A 551 -29.26 -38.47 -11.12
N CYS A 552 -29.40 -39.39 -12.08
CA CYS A 552 -28.84 -40.75 -11.99
C CYS A 552 -27.30 -40.74 -12.08
N GLN A 553 -26.73 -39.97 -13.02
CA GLN A 553 -25.27 -39.81 -13.14
C GLN A 553 -24.64 -39.26 -11.86
N GLN A 554 -25.19 -38.16 -11.33
CA GLN A 554 -24.73 -37.52 -10.10
C GLN A 554 -24.83 -38.47 -8.90
N SER A 555 -25.93 -39.23 -8.78
CA SER A 555 -26.09 -40.25 -7.75
C SER A 555 -25.02 -41.35 -7.87
N ALA A 556 -24.78 -41.85 -9.10
CA ALA A 556 -23.78 -42.88 -9.36
C ALA A 556 -22.37 -42.42 -8.97
N VAL A 557 -21.99 -41.18 -9.33
CA VAL A 557 -20.71 -40.57 -8.95
C VAL A 557 -20.53 -40.58 -7.44
N VAL A 558 -21.54 -40.16 -6.68
CA VAL A 558 -21.42 -40.13 -5.21
C VAL A 558 -21.29 -41.52 -4.63
N TYR A 559 -22.13 -42.48 -5.01
CA TYR A 559 -22.02 -43.84 -4.48
C TYR A 559 -20.66 -44.47 -4.83
N GLN A 560 -20.13 -44.21 -6.03
CA GLN A 560 -18.81 -44.68 -6.44
C GLN A 560 -17.69 -44.03 -5.62
N THR A 561 -17.75 -42.72 -5.38
CA THR A 561 -16.77 -42.01 -4.57
C THR A 561 -16.82 -42.47 -3.11
N VAL A 562 -18.02 -42.66 -2.54
CA VAL A 562 -18.19 -43.22 -1.18
C VAL A 562 -17.67 -44.65 -1.09
N ALA A 563 -17.94 -45.50 -2.09
CA ALA A 563 -17.38 -46.86 -2.13
C ALA A 563 -15.85 -46.84 -2.17
N THR A 564 -15.26 -45.92 -2.92
CA THR A 564 -13.80 -45.74 -2.99
C THR A 564 -13.22 -45.25 -1.65
N LEU A 565 -13.93 -44.33 -0.96
CA LEU A 565 -13.58 -43.89 0.39
C LEU A 565 -13.62 -45.06 1.39
N LEU A 566 -14.69 -45.85 1.35
CA LEU A 566 -14.85 -47.06 2.16
C LEU A 566 -13.71 -48.05 1.92
N GLU A 567 -13.36 -48.33 0.67
CA GLU A 567 -12.26 -49.26 0.35
C GLU A 567 -10.90 -48.77 0.88
N LYS A 568 -10.66 -47.46 0.87
CA LYS A 568 -9.42 -46.86 1.38
C LYS A 568 -9.32 -46.89 2.90
N LEU A 569 -10.43 -46.63 3.60
CA LEU A 569 -10.50 -46.44 5.04
C LEU A 569 -10.79 -47.74 5.81
N CYS A 570 -11.50 -48.68 5.21
CA CYS A 570 -11.81 -49.96 5.86
C CYS A 570 -10.54 -50.79 6.07
N PRO A 571 -10.39 -51.42 7.26
CA PRO A 571 -9.25 -52.30 7.51
C PRO A 571 -9.20 -53.45 6.50
N LYS A 572 -8.07 -53.60 5.80
CA LYS A 572 -7.85 -54.69 4.83
C LYS A 572 -7.76 -56.08 5.47
N GLN A 573 -7.68 -56.15 6.79
CA GLN A 573 -7.63 -57.38 7.57
C GLN A 573 -8.85 -57.44 8.48
N GLU A 574 -9.69 -58.44 8.27
CA GLU A 574 -10.94 -58.68 9.02
C GLU A 574 -10.73 -58.73 10.55
N LEU A 575 -9.56 -59.19 10.98
CA LEU A 575 -9.14 -59.25 12.39
C LEU A 575 -9.00 -57.89 13.08
N ARG A 576 -8.93 -56.79 12.34
CA ARG A 576 -8.86 -55.42 12.88
C ARG A 576 -10.23 -54.75 13.00
N ILE A 577 -11.29 -55.39 12.50
CA ILE A 577 -12.67 -54.93 12.70
C ILE A 577 -13.04 -55.27 14.15
N SER A 578 -12.80 -54.32 15.06
CA SER A 578 -13.28 -54.46 16.43
C SER A 578 -14.79 -54.23 16.45
N VAL A 579 -15.55 -55.31 16.64
CA VAL A 579 -16.96 -55.22 16.98
C VAL A 579 -17.01 -54.88 18.46
N HIS A 580 -17.05 -53.60 18.81
CA HIS A 580 -17.58 -53.21 20.11
C HIS A 580 -19.07 -53.59 20.07
N ALA A 581 -19.41 -54.68 20.74
CA ALA A 581 -20.81 -54.96 21.04
C ALA A 581 -21.33 -53.78 21.84
N ASP A 582 -22.34 -53.08 21.31
CA ASP A 582 -23.07 -52.06 22.03
C ASP A 582 -23.51 -52.63 23.39
N GLU A 583 -22.95 -52.12 24.49
CA GLU A 583 -23.51 -52.23 25.84
C GLU A 583 -24.44 -51.05 26.12
#